data_AF-A0A7Z9WXQ0-F1
#
_entry.id   AF-A0A7Z9WXQ0-F1
#
_cell.length_a   1.000
_cell.length_b   1.000
_cell.length_c   1.000
_cell.angle_alpha   90.00
_cell.angle_beta   90.00
_cell.angle_gamma   90.00
#
_symmetry.space_group_name_H-M   'P 1'
#
loop_
_entity.id
_entity.type
_entity.pdbx_description
1 polymer ?
#
loop_
_entity_poly.entity_id
_entity_poly.type
_entity_poly.pdbx_seq_one_letter_code
_entity_poly.pdbx_strand_id
1 'polypeptide(L)'
;MHIQNLSVLEEVHICPDCDSKMTCCEVPPVHVGDGLGWGAEVFFVCLNDECPTFKGGWQKVEVNYGHKGSFRNMQLPGSKELNAMMVASKIAFTGSIVDPESMREQNERYQKEKAARAALPTCVAENDMSPVMTLILDEAAREQGRRDAIDLLIQFNDLSCIDPIRNHTFRNTEFEQKCNMVIAVLLKRNFQKECPFCAELIKAQAKKCMHCKADL
;
A
#
# COMPACT_ATOMS: atom_id res chain seq x y z
N MET A 1 4.09 6.47 15.01
CA MET A 1 2.75 5.95 14.68
C MET A 1 2.91 4.96 13.53
N HIS A 2 2.27 3.80 13.56
CA HIS A 2 2.30 2.86 12.43
C HIS A 2 0.94 2.88 11.77
N ILE A 3 0.85 3.51 10.58
CA ILE A 3 -0.34 3.34 9.73
C ILE A 3 -0.16 2.04 8.95
N GLN A 4 -1.03 1.06 9.18
CA GLN A 4 -0.94 -0.25 8.54
C GLN A 4 -1.32 -0.17 7.06
N ASN A 5 -2.37 0.59 6.74
CA ASN A 5 -2.84 0.79 5.38
C ASN A 5 -2.52 2.19 4.87
N LEU A 6 -1.42 2.34 4.13
CA LEU A 6 -1.01 3.63 3.56
C LEU A 6 -1.96 4.17 2.48
N SER A 7 -2.87 3.37 1.92
CA SER A 7 -3.83 3.86 0.91
C SER A 7 -4.75 4.95 1.46
N VAL A 8 -5.00 4.95 2.77
CA VAL A 8 -5.82 5.98 3.43
C VAL A 8 -5.21 7.37 3.27
N LEU A 9 -3.89 7.47 3.12
CA LEU A 9 -3.19 8.75 2.92
C LEU A 9 -3.46 9.37 1.54
N GLU A 10 -4.09 8.62 0.63
CA GLU A 10 -4.43 9.06 -0.73
C GLU A 10 -5.91 9.47 -0.85
N GLU A 11 -6.72 9.20 0.18
CA GLU A 11 -8.14 9.56 0.19
C GLU A 11 -8.32 11.08 0.26
N VAL A 12 -9.34 11.57 -0.45
CA VAL A 12 -9.69 12.99 -0.49
C VAL A 12 -11.09 13.17 0.07
N HIS A 13 -11.16 13.88 1.20
CA HIS A 13 -12.41 14.20 1.88
C HIS A 13 -12.69 15.69 1.82
N ILE A 14 -13.95 16.04 1.59
CA ILE A 14 -14.44 17.42 1.49
C ILE A 14 -15.45 17.65 2.61
N CYS A 15 -15.30 18.74 3.34
CA CYS A 15 -16.22 19.09 4.41
C CYS A 15 -17.57 19.53 3.84
N PRO A 16 -18.70 18.91 4.22
CA PRO A 16 -20.01 19.24 3.64
C PRO A 16 -20.56 20.60 4.07
N ASP A 17 -20.02 21.21 5.13
CA ASP A 17 -20.51 22.49 5.65
C ASP A 17 -19.78 23.72 5.07
N CYS A 18 -18.61 23.53 4.47
CA CYS A 18 -17.79 24.66 3.97
C CYS A 18 -16.96 24.34 2.72
N ASP A 19 -17.13 23.14 2.15
CA ASP A 19 -16.48 22.67 0.93
C ASP A 19 -14.93 22.66 0.96
N SER A 20 -14.32 22.92 2.12
CA SER A 20 -12.87 22.84 2.26
C SER A 20 -12.39 21.40 2.28
N LYS A 21 -11.25 21.13 1.65
CA LYS A 21 -10.53 19.85 1.80
C LYS A 21 -10.23 19.60 3.28
N MET A 22 -10.56 18.40 3.75
CA MET A 22 -10.29 17.97 5.13
C MET A 22 -8.84 17.49 5.27
N THR A 23 -8.31 17.63 6.49
CA THR A 23 -6.92 17.29 6.81
C THR A 23 -6.86 15.92 7.46
N CYS A 24 -5.92 15.07 7.02
CA CYS A 24 -5.63 13.80 7.66
C CYS A 24 -4.91 14.06 8.99
N CYS A 25 -5.50 13.61 10.09
CA CYS A 25 -4.99 13.79 11.44
C CYS A 25 -4.93 12.45 12.19
N GLU A 26 -3.95 12.29 13.07
CA GLU A 26 -3.90 11.16 14.00
C GLU A 26 -5.14 11.16 14.89
N VAL A 27 -5.64 9.97 15.19
CA VAL A 27 -6.68 9.84 16.22
C VAL A 27 -6.12 10.24 17.59
N PRO A 28 -6.96 10.80 18.49
CA PRO A 28 -6.51 11.13 19.84
C PRO A 28 -5.92 9.91 20.56
N PRO A 29 -4.81 10.05 21.29
CA PRO A 29 -4.17 8.92 21.99
C PRO A 29 -5.02 8.38 23.15
N VAL A 30 -6.04 9.13 23.57
CA VAL A 30 -6.97 8.74 24.62
C VAL A 30 -8.19 8.10 23.98
N HIS A 31 -8.43 6.82 24.29
CA HIS A 31 -9.66 6.14 23.92
C HIS A 31 -10.77 6.53 24.91
N VAL A 32 -11.90 6.99 24.39
CA VAL A 32 -13.09 7.35 25.20
C VAL A 32 -14.19 6.33 24.90
N GLY A 33 -14.70 5.64 25.92
CA GLY A 33 -15.78 4.65 25.77
C GLY A 33 -15.42 3.26 26.31
N ASP A 34 -15.85 2.22 25.61
CA ASP A 34 -15.75 0.79 25.97
C ASP A 34 -14.35 0.18 25.81
N GLY A 35 -13.36 0.97 25.38
CA GLY A 35 -11.98 0.54 25.19
C GLY A 35 -11.68 -0.05 23.80
N LEU A 36 -12.65 -0.08 22.87
CA LEU A 36 -12.43 -0.53 21.49
C LEU A 36 -11.70 0.50 20.60
N GLY A 37 -11.43 1.68 21.15
CA GLY A 37 -10.70 2.75 20.47
C GLY A 37 -11.55 3.51 19.46
N TRP A 38 -10.89 4.10 18.46
CA TRP A 38 -11.51 5.02 17.51
C TRP A 38 -12.00 4.36 16.21
N GLY A 39 -11.77 3.05 16.04
CA GLY A 39 -12.13 2.31 14.82
C GLY A 39 -11.29 2.64 13.58
N ALA A 40 -10.34 3.58 13.68
CA ALA A 40 -9.38 3.93 12.64
C ALA A 40 -8.07 4.46 13.25
N GLU A 41 -6.99 4.48 12.46
CA GLU A 41 -5.68 5.03 12.85
C GLU A 41 -5.57 6.54 12.58
N VAL A 42 -6.39 7.05 11.66
CA VAL A 42 -6.45 8.46 11.28
C VAL A 42 -7.90 8.93 11.10
N PHE A 43 -8.10 10.23 11.23
CA PHE A 43 -9.34 10.93 10.91
C PHE A 43 -9.10 11.95 9.80
N PHE A 44 -10.13 12.18 8.99
CA PHE A 44 -10.19 13.39 8.17
C PHE A 44 -10.95 14.45 8.94
N VAL A 45 -10.30 15.56 9.28
CA VAL A 45 -10.87 16.62 10.12
C VAL A 45 -10.91 17.94 9.37
N CYS A 46 -12.03 18.66 9.45
CA CYS A 46 -12.15 20.01 8.91
C CYS A 46 -11.44 21.00 9.82
N LEU A 47 -10.25 21.45 9.40
CA LEU A 47 -9.45 22.46 10.11
C LEU A 47 -9.74 23.90 9.64
N ASN A 48 -10.77 24.12 8.82
CA ASN A 48 -11.20 25.46 8.43
C ASN A 48 -11.90 26.17 9.60
N ASP A 49 -11.26 27.21 10.14
CA ASP A 49 -11.79 28.00 11.26
C ASP A 49 -13.01 28.86 10.90
N GLU A 50 -13.31 29.04 9.60
CA GLU A 50 -14.52 29.71 9.13
C GLU A 50 -15.67 28.72 8.84
N CYS A 51 -15.47 27.43 9.06
CA CYS A 51 -16.52 26.43 8.88
C CYS A 51 -17.74 26.74 9.78
N PRO A 52 -18.99 26.75 9.25
CA PRO A 52 -20.18 27.06 10.03
C PRO A 52 -20.34 26.23 11.30
N THR A 53 -20.03 24.93 11.24
CA THR A 53 -20.07 24.04 12.40
C THR A 53 -19.06 24.44 13.48
N PHE A 54 -17.87 24.86 13.09
CA PHE A 54 -16.85 25.30 14.03
C PHE A 54 -17.10 26.72 14.57
N LYS A 55 -17.53 27.65 13.73
CA LYS A 55 -17.80 29.03 14.15
C LYS A 55 -19.03 29.10 15.05
N GLY A 56 -20.12 28.44 14.65
CA GLY A 56 -21.37 28.40 15.42
C GLY A 56 -21.30 27.49 16.65
N GLY A 57 -20.42 26.50 16.66
CA GLY A 57 -20.26 25.58 17.78
C GLY A 57 -19.88 26.28 19.09
N TRP A 58 -19.02 27.30 19.05
CA TRP A 58 -18.59 28.07 20.24
C TRP A 58 -19.78 28.62 21.03
N GLN A 59 -20.66 29.34 20.35
CA GLN A 59 -21.84 29.93 20.98
C GLN A 59 -22.83 28.84 21.41
N LYS A 60 -23.04 27.81 20.58
CA LYS A 60 -23.97 26.71 20.91
C LYS A 60 -23.56 25.96 22.17
N VAL A 61 -22.27 25.65 22.33
CA VAL A 61 -21.78 24.92 23.50
C VAL A 61 -21.86 25.78 24.75
N GLU A 62 -21.53 27.07 24.63
CA GLU A 62 -21.62 28.01 25.74
C GLU A 62 -23.06 28.19 26.23
N VAL A 63 -24.01 28.41 25.32
CA VAL A 63 -25.43 28.63 25.67
C VAL A 63 -26.07 27.39 26.26
N ASN A 64 -25.79 26.20 25.70
CA ASN A 64 -26.48 24.97 26.11
C ASN A 64 -25.81 24.26 27.28
N TYR A 65 -24.49 24.40 27.43
CA TYR A 65 -23.71 23.62 28.40
C TYR A 65 -22.84 24.48 29.33
N GLY A 66 -22.79 25.81 29.16
CA GLY A 66 -21.99 26.69 30.02
C GLY A 66 -20.47 26.47 29.91
N HIS A 67 -20.02 25.82 28.83
CA HIS A 67 -18.60 25.50 28.62
C HIS A 67 -18.07 26.15 27.33
N LYS A 68 -16.77 26.46 27.33
CA LYS A 68 -16.09 26.93 26.14
C LYS A 68 -15.63 25.73 25.30
N GLY A 69 -16.34 25.47 24.21
CA GLY A 69 -16.00 24.41 23.26
C GLY A 69 -16.71 24.62 21.93
N SER A 70 -16.30 23.91 20.90
CA SER A 70 -16.94 23.91 19.58
C SER A 70 -16.92 22.51 18.98
N PHE A 71 -17.27 22.39 17.71
CA PHE A 71 -17.24 21.14 16.96
C PHE A 71 -16.41 21.28 15.69
N ARG A 72 -15.66 20.25 15.31
CA ARG A 72 -15.09 20.10 13.98
C ARG A 72 -15.70 18.89 13.29
N ASN A 73 -16.02 19.04 12.02
CA ASN A 73 -16.46 17.93 11.18
C ASN A 73 -15.32 16.93 11.00
N MET A 74 -15.67 15.65 11.10
CA MET A 74 -14.74 14.53 11.04
C MET A 74 -15.36 13.38 10.22
N GLN A 75 -14.52 12.67 9.47
CA GLN A 75 -14.88 11.44 8.78
C GLN A 75 -13.81 10.36 9.03
N LEU A 76 -14.25 9.11 9.08
CA LEU A 76 -13.38 7.94 9.09
C LEU A 76 -12.93 7.61 7.66
N PRO A 77 -11.73 7.00 7.47
CA PRO A 77 -11.31 6.46 6.19
C PRO A 77 -12.36 5.51 5.60
N GLY A 78 -12.60 5.60 4.29
CA GLY A 78 -13.59 4.78 3.57
C GLY A 78 -15.06 5.04 3.94
N SER A 79 -15.36 5.92 4.89
CA SER A 79 -16.72 6.26 5.29
C SER A 79 -17.20 7.58 4.67
N LYS A 80 -18.50 7.64 4.37
CA LYS A 80 -19.18 8.90 4.03
C LYS A 80 -19.93 9.50 5.21
N GLU A 81 -19.96 8.81 6.35
CA GLU A 81 -20.62 9.28 7.56
C GLU A 81 -19.87 10.47 8.12
N LEU A 82 -20.60 11.58 8.31
CA LEU A 82 -20.07 12.79 8.91
C LEU A 82 -20.31 12.74 10.42
N ASN A 83 -19.23 12.90 11.17
CA ASN A 83 -19.26 13.00 12.62
C ASN A 83 -18.85 14.42 13.05
N ALA A 84 -19.50 14.95 14.08
CA ALA A 84 -19.14 16.23 14.69
C ALA A 84 -18.35 15.96 15.97
N MET A 85 -17.06 16.28 15.96
CA MET A 85 -16.19 16.06 17.11
C MET A 85 -16.06 17.32 17.95
N MET A 86 -16.37 17.21 19.25
CA MET A 86 -16.21 18.34 20.16
C MET A 86 -14.74 18.68 20.36
N VAL A 87 -14.42 19.97 20.35
CA VAL A 87 -13.08 20.51 20.53
C VAL A 87 -13.10 21.62 21.59
N ALA A 88 -12.13 21.59 22.51
CA ALA A 88 -12.02 22.60 23.58
C ALA A 88 -11.25 23.86 23.14
N SER A 89 -10.54 23.81 22.02
CA SER A 89 -9.67 24.90 21.55
C SER A 89 -9.62 24.97 20.02
N LYS A 90 -9.19 26.11 19.48
CA LYS A 90 -9.00 26.28 18.03
C LYS A 90 -7.88 25.40 17.48
N ILE A 91 -6.86 25.12 18.29
CA ILE A 91 -5.70 24.32 17.92
C ILE A 91 -5.94 22.81 18.02
N ALA A 92 -7.14 22.38 18.43
CA ALA A 92 -7.45 20.96 18.46
C ALA A 92 -7.22 20.32 17.08
N PHE A 93 -6.55 19.16 17.07
CA PHE A 93 -6.08 18.42 15.89
C PHE A 93 -4.95 19.03 15.06
N THR A 94 -4.60 20.31 15.22
CA THR A 94 -3.53 20.91 14.40
C THR A 94 -2.14 20.33 14.71
N GLY A 95 -1.92 19.89 15.96
CA GLY A 95 -0.71 19.17 16.37
C GLY A 95 -0.69 17.69 16.00
N SER A 96 -1.80 17.18 15.45
CA SER A 96 -1.98 15.79 15.04
C SER A 96 -2.04 15.65 13.52
N ILE A 97 -1.69 16.69 12.76
CA ILE A 97 -1.69 16.62 11.30
C ILE A 97 -0.65 15.58 10.86
N VAL A 98 -1.10 14.62 10.06
CA VAL A 98 -0.25 13.57 9.51
C VAL A 98 0.48 14.13 8.30
N ASP A 99 1.80 13.98 8.28
CA ASP A 99 2.60 14.15 7.06
C ASP A 99 2.66 12.83 6.29
N PRO A 100 1.95 12.71 5.14
CA PRO A 100 1.93 11.47 4.38
C PRO A 100 3.31 11.00 3.91
N GLU A 101 4.25 11.92 3.65
CA GLU A 101 5.59 11.55 3.20
C GLU A 101 6.39 10.93 4.33
N SER A 102 6.45 11.59 5.50
CA SER A 102 7.07 11.02 6.71
C SER A 102 6.49 9.64 7.07
N MET A 103 5.16 9.45 6.97
CA MET A 103 4.54 8.15 7.27
C MET A 103 4.93 7.06 6.27
N ARG A 104 5.05 7.40 4.99
CA ARG A 104 5.56 6.46 3.97
C ARG A 104 7.02 6.13 4.22
N GLU A 105 7.84 7.11 4.59
CA GLU A 105 9.25 6.87 4.89
C GLU A 105 9.48 5.99 6.11
N GLN A 106 8.59 6.01 7.10
CA GLN A 106 8.66 5.10 8.24
C GLN A 106 8.21 3.66 7.90
N ASN A 107 7.58 3.45 6.75
CA ASN A 107 7.06 2.15 6.37
C ASN A 107 8.18 1.25 5.79
N GLU A 108 8.45 0.13 6.48
CA GLU A 108 9.52 -0.81 6.09
C GLU A 108 9.36 -1.35 4.67
N ARG A 109 8.12 -1.61 4.23
CA ARG A 109 7.85 -2.09 2.86
C ARG A 109 8.17 -1.01 1.84
N TYR A 110 7.74 0.24 2.07
CA TYR A 110 8.07 1.35 1.17
C TYR A 110 9.59 1.56 1.07
N GLN A 111 10.32 1.42 2.17
CA GLN A 111 11.78 1.49 2.15
C GLN A 111 12.41 0.34 1.36
N LYS A 112 11.89 -0.89 1.48
CA LYS A 112 12.32 -2.03 0.65
C LYS A 112 12.05 -1.79 -0.83
N GLU A 113 10.88 -1.28 -1.20
CA GLU A 113 10.56 -0.91 -2.58
C GLU A 113 11.52 0.18 -3.10
N LYS A 114 11.72 1.25 -2.32
CA LYS A 114 12.61 2.36 -2.67
C LYS A 114 14.06 1.88 -2.87
N ALA A 115 14.57 1.05 -1.96
CA ALA A 115 15.90 0.46 -2.05
C ALA A 115 16.03 -0.47 -3.26
N ALA A 116 15.05 -1.37 -3.47
CA ALA A 116 15.04 -2.29 -4.59
C ALA A 116 15.03 -1.54 -5.94
N ARG A 117 14.22 -0.49 -6.06
CA ARG A 117 14.17 0.36 -7.25
C ARG A 117 15.48 1.09 -7.49
N ALA A 118 16.13 1.58 -6.44
CA ALA A 118 17.43 2.24 -6.55
C ALA A 118 18.55 1.27 -6.99
N ALA A 119 18.42 -0.02 -6.67
CA ALA A 119 19.37 -1.06 -7.03
C ALA A 119 19.17 -1.64 -8.45
N LEU A 120 18.01 -1.45 -9.09
CA LEU A 120 17.74 -1.96 -10.45
C LEU A 120 18.82 -1.64 -11.50
N PRO A 121 19.45 -0.44 -11.52
CA PRO A 121 20.46 -0.14 -12.53
C PRO A 121 21.73 -0.99 -12.45
N THR A 122 22.11 -1.48 -11.26
CA THR A 122 23.36 -2.23 -11.04
C THR A 122 23.13 -3.72 -10.79
N CYS A 123 21.90 -4.13 -10.48
CA CYS A 123 21.59 -5.48 -10.01
C CYS A 123 21.99 -6.59 -10.99
N VAL A 124 21.89 -6.36 -12.31
CA VAL A 124 22.32 -7.32 -13.34
C VAL A 124 23.84 -7.50 -13.34
N ALA A 125 24.59 -6.40 -13.23
CA ALA A 125 26.05 -6.45 -13.23
C ALA A 125 26.61 -7.10 -11.95
N GLU A 126 25.91 -6.91 -10.83
CA GLU A 126 26.23 -7.51 -9.53
C GLU A 126 25.73 -8.96 -9.40
N ASN A 127 24.96 -9.44 -10.38
CA ASN A 127 24.26 -10.73 -10.34
C ASN A 127 23.39 -10.91 -9.08
N ASP A 128 22.80 -9.82 -8.60
CA ASP A 128 21.85 -9.81 -7.48
C ASP A 128 20.42 -9.68 -8.00
N MET A 129 19.66 -10.77 -7.96
CA MET A 129 18.26 -10.79 -8.39
C MET A 129 17.28 -10.32 -7.30
N SER A 130 17.75 -10.12 -6.07
CA SER A 130 16.91 -9.77 -4.91
C SER A 130 16.07 -8.50 -5.13
N PRO A 131 16.59 -7.41 -5.72
CA PRO A 131 15.80 -6.21 -6.02
C PRO A 131 14.67 -6.48 -7.01
N VAL A 132 14.94 -7.28 -8.03
CA VAL A 132 13.96 -7.66 -9.06
C VAL A 132 12.82 -8.46 -8.43
N MET A 133 13.16 -9.49 -7.65
CA MET A 133 12.15 -10.31 -6.98
C MET A 133 11.33 -9.51 -5.97
N THR A 134 11.97 -8.60 -5.23
CA THR A 134 11.29 -7.71 -4.27
C THR A 134 10.19 -6.90 -4.95
N LEU A 135 10.45 -6.35 -6.14
CA LEU A 135 9.46 -5.53 -6.86
C LEU A 135 8.37 -6.37 -7.53
N ILE A 136 8.73 -7.51 -8.16
CA ILE A 136 7.77 -8.33 -8.89
C ILE A 136 6.70 -8.89 -7.96
N LEU A 137 7.12 -9.38 -6.78
CA LEU A 137 6.27 -10.05 -5.80
C LEU A 137 5.52 -9.07 -4.88
N ASP A 138 5.83 -7.77 -4.94
CA ASP A 138 5.12 -6.75 -4.19
C ASP A 138 3.94 -6.17 -4.99
N GLU A 139 2.72 -6.60 -4.66
CA GLU A 139 1.48 -6.16 -5.32
C GLU A 139 1.09 -4.69 -5.08
N ALA A 140 1.75 -3.95 -4.19
CA ALA A 140 1.58 -2.49 -4.12
C ALA A 140 2.85 -1.71 -4.42
N ALA A 141 3.91 -2.36 -4.92
CA ALA A 141 4.99 -1.64 -5.56
C ALA A 141 4.48 -0.89 -6.80
N ARG A 142 5.09 0.25 -7.10
CA ARG A 142 4.70 1.07 -8.25
C ARG A 142 4.81 0.31 -9.56
N GLU A 143 3.80 0.47 -10.42
CA GLU A 143 3.69 -0.27 -11.68
C GLU A 143 4.94 -0.17 -12.55
N GLN A 144 5.53 1.01 -12.70
CA GLN A 144 6.74 1.19 -13.50
C GLN A 144 7.92 0.36 -12.96
N GLY A 145 8.13 0.36 -11.64
CA GLY A 145 9.20 -0.41 -11.02
C GLY A 145 9.02 -1.91 -11.24
N ARG A 146 7.78 -2.40 -11.20
CA ARG A 146 7.44 -3.79 -11.52
C ARG A 146 7.71 -4.12 -12.99
N ARG A 147 7.29 -3.26 -13.92
CA ARG A 147 7.52 -3.43 -15.37
C ARG A 147 9.00 -3.55 -15.68
N ASP A 148 9.81 -2.64 -15.15
CA ASP A 148 11.25 -2.59 -15.35
C ASP A 148 11.93 -3.84 -14.77
N ALA A 149 11.54 -4.25 -13.56
CA ALA A 149 12.05 -5.46 -12.91
C ALA A 149 11.80 -6.73 -13.75
N ILE A 150 10.60 -6.90 -14.30
CA ILE A 150 10.25 -8.06 -15.15
C ILE A 150 11.13 -8.11 -16.41
N ASP A 151 11.43 -6.96 -17.02
CA ASP A 151 12.25 -6.91 -18.23
C ASP A 151 13.72 -7.29 -17.96
N LEU A 152 14.22 -7.06 -16.74
CA LEU A 152 15.57 -7.44 -16.34
C LEU A 152 15.76 -8.94 -16.11
N LEU A 153 14.71 -9.70 -15.79
CA LEU A 153 14.81 -11.15 -15.55
C LEU A 153 15.48 -11.91 -16.71
N ILE A 154 15.22 -11.49 -17.95
CA ILE A 154 15.82 -12.10 -19.15
C ILE A 154 17.34 -11.97 -19.16
N GLN A 155 17.89 -10.91 -18.56
CA GLN A 155 19.32 -10.63 -18.53
C GLN A 155 20.05 -11.50 -17.50
N PHE A 156 19.40 -11.82 -16.38
CA PHE A 156 19.96 -12.74 -15.37
C PHE A 156 20.08 -14.17 -15.91
N ASN A 157 19.14 -14.59 -16.77
CA ASN A 157 19.07 -15.96 -17.29
C ASN A 157 19.08 -17.04 -16.19
N ASP A 158 18.59 -16.71 -14.99
CA ASP A 158 18.50 -17.61 -13.84
C ASP A 158 17.07 -18.20 -13.73
N LEU A 159 17.00 -19.51 -13.52
CA LEU A 159 15.76 -20.26 -13.38
C LEU A 159 15.20 -20.23 -11.95
N SER A 160 15.98 -19.80 -10.96
CA SER A 160 15.56 -19.69 -9.56
C SER A 160 14.39 -18.72 -9.35
N CYS A 161 14.14 -17.81 -10.31
CA CYS A 161 12.99 -16.89 -10.28
C CYS A 161 11.64 -17.56 -10.59
N ILE A 162 11.64 -18.73 -11.24
CA ILE A 162 10.41 -19.35 -11.76
C ILE A 162 9.49 -19.77 -10.62
N ASP A 163 10.00 -20.50 -9.63
CA ASP A 163 9.19 -21.00 -8.51
C ASP A 163 8.55 -19.87 -7.69
N PRO A 164 9.28 -18.81 -7.26
CA PRO A 164 8.65 -17.68 -6.58
C PRO A 164 7.55 -17.00 -7.42
N ILE A 165 7.76 -16.83 -8.73
CA ILE A 165 6.79 -16.20 -9.63
C ILE A 165 5.54 -17.09 -9.78
N ARG A 166 5.72 -18.41 -9.94
CA ARG A 166 4.61 -19.38 -10.05
C ARG A 166 3.78 -19.49 -8.79
N ASN A 167 4.41 -19.32 -7.63
CA ASN A 167 3.72 -19.36 -6.34
C ASN A 167 3.09 -18.01 -5.94
N HIS A 168 3.26 -16.97 -6.76
CA HIS A 168 2.73 -15.63 -6.48
C HIS A 168 1.38 -15.40 -7.14
N THR A 169 0.45 -14.80 -6.39
CA THR A 169 -0.87 -14.41 -6.93
C THR A 169 -0.83 -12.96 -7.38
N PHE A 170 -0.80 -12.74 -8.70
CA PHE A 170 -0.83 -11.40 -9.28
C PHE A 170 -2.25 -10.83 -9.25
N ARG A 171 -2.42 -9.57 -8.81
CA ARG A 171 -3.70 -8.87 -8.90
C ARG A 171 -3.98 -8.37 -10.31
N ASN A 172 -2.94 -8.03 -11.05
CA ASN A 172 -3.01 -7.54 -12.42
C ASN A 172 -2.54 -8.64 -13.39
N THR A 173 -3.45 -9.07 -14.27
CA THR A 173 -3.24 -10.13 -15.24
C THR A 173 -2.18 -9.78 -16.30
N GLU A 174 -1.93 -8.50 -16.56
CA GLU A 174 -0.88 -8.06 -17.49
C GLU A 174 0.52 -8.41 -16.95
N PHE A 175 0.75 -8.23 -15.65
CA PHE A 175 2.02 -8.60 -15.02
C PHE A 175 2.22 -10.10 -15.02
N GLU A 176 1.17 -10.87 -14.71
CA GLU A 176 1.21 -12.33 -14.77
C GLU A 176 1.58 -12.82 -16.18
N GLN A 177 0.91 -12.29 -17.21
CA GLN A 177 1.21 -12.62 -18.61
C GLN A 177 2.65 -12.27 -19.00
N LYS A 178 3.13 -11.08 -18.61
CA LYS A 178 4.50 -10.65 -18.90
C LYS A 178 5.53 -11.58 -18.24
N CYS A 179 5.33 -11.93 -16.97
CA CYS A 179 6.13 -12.92 -16.27
C CYS A 179 6.13 -14.29 -16.98
N ASN A 180 4.95 -14.76 -17.39
CA ASN A 180 4.81 -16.04 -18.12
C ASN A 180 5.58 -16.03 -19.44
N MET A 181 5.56 -14.92 -20.18
CA MET A 181 6.34 -14.76 -21.41
C MET A 181 7.85 -14.80 -21.14
N VAL A 182 8.31 -14.13 -20.09
CA VAL A 182 9.71 -14.16 -19.66
C VAL A 182 10.15 -15.57 -19.27
N ILE A 183 9.35 -16.27 -18.46
CA ILE A 183 9.62 -17.66 -18.05
C ILE A 183 9.77 -18.56 -19.29
N ALA A 184 8.87 -18.44 -20.27
CA ALA A 184 8.96 -19.22 -21.50
C ALA A 184 10.29 -18.97 -22.27
N VAL A 185 10.77 -17.72 -22.29
CA VAL A 185 12.06 -17.36 -22.89
C VAL A 185 13.23 -17.97 -22.09
N LEU A 186 13.20 -17.88 -20.77
CA LEU A 186 14.23 -18.43 -19.88
C LEU A 186 14.34 -19.96 -20.01
N LEU A 187 13.22 -20.66 -19.99
CA LEU A 187 13.16 -22.11 -20.18
C LEU A 187 13.73 -22.51 -21.53
N LYS A 188 13.35 -21.81 -22.60
CA LYS A 188 13.87 -22.05 -23.95
C LYS A 188 15.39 -21.84 -24.04
N ARG A 189 15.92 -20.78 -23.44
CA ARG A 189 17.37 -20.49 -23.41
C ARG A 189 18.17 -21.55 -22.67
N ASN A 190 17.58 -22.14 -21.63
CA ASN A 190 18.22 -23.16 -20.80
C ASN A 190 17.90 -24.60 -21.24
N PHE A 191 17.23 -24.80 -22.38
CA PHE A 191 16.79 -26.12 -22.88
C PHE A 191 15.94 -26.91 -21.88
N GLN A 192 15.13 -26.19 -21.10
CA GLN A 192 14.21 -26.75 -20.11
C GLN A 192 12.75 -26.50 -20.51
N LYS A 193 11.84 -27.22 -19.86
CA LYS A 193 10.39 -27.03 -19.89
C LYS A 193 9.81 -27.35 -18.51
N GLU A 194 8.64 -26.83 -18.21
CA GLU A 194 7.88 -27.21 -17.01
C GLU A 194 7.13 -28.53 -17.26
N CYS A 195 7.14 -29.43 -16.28
CA CYS A 195 6.31 -30.63 -16.30
C CYS A 195 4.83 -30.22 -16.21
N PRO A 196 3.94 -30.62 -17.14
CA PRO A 196 2.53 -30.22 -17.12
C PRO A 196 1.74 -30.81 -15.94
N PHE A 197 2.28 -31.83 -15.27
CA PHE A 197 1.60 -32.51 -14.16
C PHE A 197 2.03 -32.03 -12.78
N CYS A 198 3.29 -31.61 -12.61
CA CYS A 198 3.85 -31.25 -11.31
C CYS A 198 4.70 -29.98 -11.32
N ALA A 199 4.69 -29.22 -12.41
CA ALA A 199 5.45 -27.97 -12.63
C ALA A 199 6.99 -28.07 -12.55
N GLU A 200 7.54 -29.22 -12.14
CA GLU A 200 8.97 -29.44 -12.05
C GLU A 200 9.72 -29.06 -13.34
N LEU A 201 10.86 -28.38 -13.18
CA LEU A 201 11.74 -28.04 -14.28
C LEU A 201 12.49 -29.27 -14.79
N ILE A 202 12.26 -29.60 -16.06
CA ILE A 202 12.80 -30.79 -16.71
C ILE A 202 13.45 -30.42 -18.04
N LYS A 203 14.32 -31.29 -18.55
CA LYS A 203 14.91 -31.11 -19.89
C LYS A 203 13.81 -31.04 -20.95
N ALA A 204 13.96 -30.16 -21.94
CA ALA A 204 12.99 -29.99 -23.01
C ALA A 204 12.66 -31.30 -23.75
N GLN A 205 13.67 -32.16 -23.93
CA GLN A 205 13.57 -33.47 -24.60
C GLN A 205 13.05 -34.60 -23.71
N ALA A 206 12.77 -34.35 -22.42
CA ALA A 206 12.29 -35.37 -21.51
C ALA A 206 10.93 -35.91 -21.98
N LYS A 207 10.85 -37.23 -22.10
CA LYS A 207 9.62 -38.00 -22.38
C LYS A 207 8.91 -38.47 -21.11
N LYS A 208 9.61 -38.42 -19.98
CA LYS A 208 9.10 -38.81 -18.66
C LYS A 208 9.62 -37.87 -17.58
N CYS A 209 8.77 -37.44 -16.67
CA CYS A 209 9.18 -36.65 -15.51
C CYS A 209 9.77 -37.55 -14.43
N MET A 210 10.97 -37.22 -13.93
CA MET A 210 11.61 -38.03 -12.89
C MET A 210 11.04 -37.78 -11.49
N HIS A 211 10.34 -36.66 -11.29
CA HIS A 211 9.67 -36.31 -10.04
C HIS A 211 8.32 -37.05 -9.93
N CYS A 212 7.34 -36.74 -10.78
CA CYS A 212 6.00 -37.35 -10.70
C CYS A 212 5.84 -38.68 -11.45
N LYS A 213 6.86 -39.14 -12.19
CA LYS A 213 6.84 -40.36 -13.01
C LYS A 213 5.80 -40.41 -14.14
N ALA A 214 5.13 -39.30 -14.45
CA ALA A 214 4.23 -39.20 -15.60
C ALA A 214 4.99 -39.12 -16.93
N ASP A 215 4.39 -39.67 -17.99
CA ASP A 215 4.87 -39.54 -19.36
C ASP A 215 4.39 -38.19 -19.96
N LEU A 216 5.27 -37.50 -20.67
CA LEU A 216 5.20 -36.07 -21.02
C LEU A 216 4.83 -35.79 -22.48
#